data_AF-A0A8J3WWJ3-F1
#
_entry.id   AF-A0A8J3WWJ3-F1
#
_cell.length_a   1.000
_cell.length_b   1.000
_cell.length_c   1.000
_cell.angle_alpha   90.00
_cell.angle_beta   90.00
_cell.angle_gamma   90.00
#
_symmetry.space_group_name_H-M   'P 1'
#
loop_
_entity.id
_entity.type
_entity.pdbx_description
1 polymer ?
#
loop_
_entity_poly.entity_id
_entity_poly.type
_entity_poly.pdbx_seq_one_letter_code
_entity_poly.pdbx_strand_id
1 'polypeptide(L)' 'MGRPYDLRHAGVTWRLSAGIPAAQIAEWAGHSVEVLQRIYHRCMSGYDEVWIDRMDRAREEK' A
#
# COMPACT_ATOMS: atom_id res chain seq x y z
N MET A 1 -15.35 3.90 -21.18
CA MET A 1 -16.23 3.59 -20.04
C MET A 1 -15.44 2.68 -19.10
N GLY A 2 -14.91 3.20 -17.99
CA GLY A 2 -14.17 2.38 -17.03
C GLY A 2 -15.11 1.32 -16.45
N ARG A 3 -14.70 0.06 -16.47
CA ARG A 3 -15.47 -1.00 -15.84
C ARG A 3 -15.44 -0.76 -14.32
N PRO A 4 -16.49 -1.09 -13.56
CA PRO A 4 -16.49 -0.96 -12.10
C PRO A 4 -15.24 -1.57 -11.42
N TYR A 5 -14.64 -2.59 -12.04
CA TYR A 5 -13.40 -3.23 -11.57
C TYR A 5 -12.15 -2.32 -11.65
N ASP A 6 -12.11 -1.39 -12.60
CA ASP A 6 -10.99 -0.47 -12.81
C ASP A 6 -10.86 0.50 -11.62
N LEU A 7 -12.00 0.94 -11.04
CA LEU A 7 -12.01 1.80 -9.85
C LEU A 7 -11.53 1.05 -8.61
N ARG A 8 -11.89 -0.24 -8.47
CA ARG A 8 -11.34 -1.09 -7.39
C ARG A 8 -9.83 -1.23 -7.54
N HIS A 9 -9.34 -1.44 -8.75
CA HIS A 9 -7.91 -1.50 -9.03
C HIS A 9 -7.19 -0.19 -8.67
N ALA A 10 -7.69 0.94 -9.16
CA ALA A 10 -7.15 2.26 -8.88
C ALA A 10 -7.14 2.59 -7.38
N GLY A 11 -8.21 2.25 -6.66
CA GLY A 11 -8.31 2.47 -5.22
C GLY A 11 -7.29 1.67 -4.41
N VAL A 12 -7.03 0.41 -4.77
CA VAL A 12 -5.99 -0.41 -4.11
C VAL A 12 -4.60 0.15 -4.40
N THR A 13 -4.32 0.50 -5.67
CA THR A 13 -3.04 1.10 -6.07
C THR A 13 -2.77 2.41 -5.32
N TRP A 14 -3.76 3.31 -5.27
CA TRP A 14 -3.60 4.61 -4.62
C TRP A 14 -3.33 4.47 -3.12
N ARG A 15 -4.08 3.61 -2.42
CA ARG A 15 -3.90 3.39 -0.98
C ARG A 15 -2.54 2.81 -0.66
N LEU A 16 -2.06 1.86 -1.46
CA LEU A 16 -0.71 1.35 -1.34
C LEU A 16 0.27 2.51 -1.48
N SER A 17 0.27 3.19 -2.63
CA SER A 17 1.20 4.31 -2.90
C SER A 17 1.16 5.44 -1.87
N ALA A 18 0.05 5.60 -1.13
CA ALA A 18 -0.07 6.54 -0.03
C ALA A 18 0.58 6.06 1.30
N GLY A 19 1.22 4.90 1.32
CA GLY A 19 1.89 4.35 2.50
C GLY A 19 0.99 3.53 3.44
N ILE A 20 -0.27 3.24 3.06
CA ILE A 20 -1.19 2.50 3.94
C ILE A 20 -0.76 1.03 4.01
N PRO A 21 -0.73 0.41 5.21
CA PRO A 21 -0.32 -0.99 5.36
C PRO A 21 -1.14 -1.96 4.52
N ALA A 22 -0.46 -2.90 3.85
CA ALA A 22 -1.10 -3.90 2.98
C ALA A 22 -2.14 -4.75 3.72
N ALA A 23 -1.93 -5.07 5.00
CA ALA A 23 -2.90 -5.83 5.80
C ALA A 23 -4.27 -5.12 5.90
N GLN A 24 -4.25 -3.82 6.15
CA GLN A 24 -5.47 -3.00 6.27
C GLN A 24 -6.19 -2.86 4.92
N ILE A 25 -5.44 -2.67 3.83
CA ILE A 25 -6.02 -2.61 2.49
C ILE A 25 -6.61 -3.96 2.09
N ALA A 26 -5.97 -5.06 2.46
CA ALA A 26 -6.43 -6.41 2.17
C ALA A 26 -7.80 -6.69 2.82
N GLU A 27 -7.96 -6.30 4.09
CA GLU A 27 -9.25 -6.36 4.80
C GLU A 27 -10.34 -5.56 4.07
N TRP A 28 -10.09 -4.29 3.76
CA TRP A 28 -11.06 -3.44 3.07
C TRP A 28 -11.40 -3.91 1.66
N ALA A 29 -10.40 -4.44 0.95
CA ALA A 29 -10.56 -4.90 -0.40
C ALA A 29 -11.06 -6.34 -0.49
N GLY A 30 -11.25 -7.04 0.63
CA GLY A 30 -11.65 -8.46 0.64
C GLY A 30 -10.64 -9.37 -0.07
N HIS A 31 -9.36 -9.08 0.07
CA HIS A 31 -8.24 -9.84 -0.53
C HIS A 31 -7.34 -10.41 0.56
N SER A 32 -6.49 -11.37 0.20
CA SER A 32 -5.36 -11.74 1.06
C SER A 32 -4.19 -10.77 0.89
N VAL A 33 -3.33 -10.66 1.90
CA VAL A 33 -2.08 -9.88 1.82
C VAL A 33 -1.18 -10.41 0.70
N GLU A 34 -1.16 -11.73 0.51
CA GLU A 34 -0.44 -12.38 -0.59
C GLU A 34 -0.88 -11.87 -1.96
N VAL A 35 -2.19 -11.69 -2.19
CA VAL A 35 -2.71 -11.12 -3.45
C VAL A 35 -2.18 -9.71 -3.67
N LEU A 36 -2.11 -8.89 -2.61
CA LEU A 36 -1.56 -7.54 -2.74
C LEU A 36 -0.08 -7.54 -3.09
N GLN A 37 0.72 -8.39 -2.45
CA GLN A 37 2.14 -8.51 -2.77
C GLN A 37 2.34 -9.03 -4.20
N ARG A 38 1.62 -10.06 -4.62
CA ARG A 38 1.77 -10.63 -5.96
C ARG A 38 1.35 -9.66 -7.07
N ILE A 39 0.20 -8.99 -6.91
CA ILE A 39 -0.40 -8.18 -7.98
C ILE A 39 0.07 -6.73 -7.95
N TYR A 40 0.28 -6.16 -6.76
CA TYR A 40 0.53 -4.73 -6.59
C TYR A 40 1.94 -4.39 -6.08
N HIS A 41 2.90 -5.33 -6.05
CA HIS A 41 4.28 -5.03 -5.62
C HIS A 41 4.91 -3.84 -6.35
N ARG A 42 4.56 -3.61 -7.62
CA ARG A 42 5.10 -2.47 -8.39
C ARG A 42 4.71 -1.12 -7.81
N CYS A 43 3.58 -1.04 -7.09
CA CYS A 43 3.14 0.17 -6.40
C CYS A 43 3.81 0.33 -5.03
N MET A 44 4.62 -0.65 -4.61
CA MET A 44 5.37 -0.67 -3.36
C MET A 44 6.83 -0.19 -3.51
N SER A 45 7.21 0.36 -4.67
CA SER A 45 8.55 0.94 -4.88
C SER A 45 8.70 2.32 -4.23
N GLY A 46 9.87 2.64 -3.70
CA GLY A 46 10.18 3.96 -3.13
C GLY A 46 9.74 4.17 -1.67
N TYR A 47 9.33 3.09 -0.98
CA TYR A 47 8.95 3.17 0.43
C TYR A 47 10.16 3.15 1.35
N ASP A 48 11.35 2.82 0.84
CA ASP A 48 12.57 2.77 1.63
C ASP A 48 12.81 4.13 2.30
N GLU A 49 12.72 5.22 1.55
CA GLU A 49 12.88 6.58 2.08
C GLU A 49 11.80 6.92 3.12
N VAL A 50 10.54 6.55 2.86
CA VAL A 50 9.42 6.81 3.77
C VAL A 50 9.55 6.02 5.07
N TRP A 51 9.95 4.76 4.99
CA TRP A 51 10.10 3.90 6.16
C TRP A 51 11.36 4.26 6.96
N ILE A 52 12.47 4.60 6.28
CA ILE A 52 13.70 5.07 6.92
C ILE A 52 13.42 6.37 7.67
N ASP A 53 12.80 7.38 7.03
CA ASP A 53 12.43 8.64 7.70
C ASP A 53 11.55 8.38 8.93
N ARG A 54 10.54 7.51 8.80
CA ARG A 54 9.67 7.17 9.92
C ARG A 54 10.41 6.46 11.06
N MET A 55 11.38 5.60 10.75
CA MET A 55 12.23 4.94 11.74
C MET A 55 13.16 5.93 12.44
N ASP A 56 13.74 6.88 11.69
CA ASP A 56 14.63 7.91 12.22
C ASP A 56 13.86 8.85 13.15
N ARG A 57 12.67 9.32 12.75
CA ARG A 57 11.79 10.12 13.62
C ARG A 57 11.42 9.40 14.92
N ALA A 58 11.04 8.13 14.83
CA ALA A 58 10.72 7.32 16.01
C ALA A 58 11.94 7.08 16.92
N ARG A 59 13.15 7.15 16.37
CA ARG A 59 14.40 7.05 17.13
C ARG A 59 14.76 8.36 17.84
N GLU A 60 14.50 9.51 17.22
CA GLU A 60 14.74 10.84 17.80
C GLU A 60 13.77 11.20 18.94
N GLU A 61 12.59 10.59 18.96
CA GLU A 61 11.59 10.76 20.03
C GLU A 61 11.92 9.99 21.32
N LYS A 62 13.03 9.22 21.35
CA LYS A 62 13.54 8.49 22.53
C LYS A 62 14.80 9.12 23.09
#